data_AF-A0A484ZH06-F1
#
_entry.id   AF-A0A484ZH06-F1
#
_cell.length_a   1.000
_cell.length_b   1.000
_cell.length_c   1.000
_cell.angle_alpha   90.00
_cell.angle_beta   90.00
_cell.angle_gamma   90.00
#
_symmetry.space_group_name_H-M   'P 1'
#
loop_
_entity.id
_entity.type
_entity.pdbx_description
1 polymer ?
#
loop_
_entity_poly.entity_id
_entity_poly.type
_entity_poly.pdbx_seq_one_letter_code
_entity_poly.pdbx_strand_id
1 'polypeptide(L)' 'MNAKELIARRVALELHDGDIVNLGIGLPTQVVNYLPTDIHITLQSENGFLGLGPVTEAHPNLVNAGGQPLRHVTGCSYV' A
#
# COMPACT_ATOMS: atom_id res chain seq x y z
N MET A 1 8.84 -3.21 -21.08
CA MET A 1 8.39 -3.79 -19.81
C MET A 1 9.60 -4.40 -19.11
N ASN A 2 9.96 -3.90 -17.93
CA ASN A 2 11.13 -4.41 -17.19
C ASN A 2 10.73 -5.57 -16.23
N ALA A 3 11.72 -6.27 -15.69
CA ALA A 3 11.47 -7.42 -14.80
C ALA A 3 10.67 -7.07 -13.54
N LYS A 4 10.90 -5.87 -12.96
CA LYS A 4 10.17 -5.40 -11.78
C LYS A 4 8.69 -5.17 -12.07
N GLU A 5 8.38 -4.54 -13.20
CA GLU A 5 7.01 -4.31 -13.65
C GLU A 5 6.27 -5.64 -13.90
N LEU A 6 6.95 -6.64 -14.45
CA LEU A 6 6.38 -7.97 -14.67
C LEU A 6 6.04 -8.67 -13.36
N ILE A 7 6.93 -8.62 -12.37
CA ILE A 7 6.68 -9.20 -11.05
C ILE A 7 5.52 -8.46 -10.36
N ALA A 8 5.56 -7.12 -10.32
CA ALA A 8 4.52 -6.33 -9.66
C ALA A 8 3.13 -6.57 -10.26
N ARG A 9 3.01 -6.64 -11.59
CA ARG A 9 1.74 -6.95 -12.27
C ARG A 9 1.26 -8.36 -12.00
N ARG A 10 2.15 -9.35 -11.91
CA ARG A 10 1.73 -10.73 -11.61
C ARG A 10 1.20 -10.83 -10.19
N VAL A 11 1.86 -10.19 -9.23
CA VAL A 11 1.44 -10.19 -7.82
C VAL A 11 0.12 -9.42 -7.64
N ALA A 12 -0.13 -8.35 -8.40
CA ALA A 12 -1.39 -7.61 -8.34
C ALA A 12 -2.62 -8.48 -8.66
N LEU A 13 -2.45 -9.56 -9.45
CA LEU A 13 -3.51 -10.52 -9.76
C LEU A 13 -3.79 -11.53 -8.64
N GLU A 14 -2.96 -11.59 -7.60
CA GLU A 14 -3.19 -12.44 -6.42
C GLU A 14 -4.05 -11.76 -5.34
N LEU A 15 -4.29 -10.46 -5.49
CA LEU A 15 -5.04 -9.66 -4.51
C LEU A 15 -6.52 -9.63 -4.89
N HIS A 16 -7.37 -9.78 -3.89
CA HIS A 16 -8.82 -9.78 -4.02
C HIS A 16 -9.42 -8.53 -3.37
N ASP A 17 -10.63 -8.16 -3.81
CA ASP A 17 -11.36 -7.05 -3.20
C ASP A 17 -11.58 -7.30 -1.71
N GLY A 18 -11.25 -6.31 -0.88
CA GLY A 18 -11.34 -6.36 0.58
C GLY A 18 -10.12 -6.93 1.31
N ASP A 19 -9.08 -7.40 0.61
CA ASP A 19 -7.88 -7.94 1.25
C ASP A 19 -7.18 -6.90 2.15
N ILE A 20 -6.69 -7.36 3.31
CA ILE A 20 -5.79 -6.60 4.18
C ILE A 20 -4.36 -7.07 3.91
N VAL A 21 -3.53 -6.18 3.36
CA VAL A 21 -2.24 -6.56 2.78
C VAL A 21 -1.11 -5.75 3.41
N ASN A 22 -0.05 -6.43 3.83
CA ASN A 22 1.24 -5.80 4.14
C ASN A 22 2.16 -5.89 2.92
N LEU A 23 2.72 -4.77 2.49
CA LEU A 23 3.66 -4.70 1.38
C LEU A 23 4.99 -4.12 1.85
N GLY A 24 6.04 -4.93 1.80
CA GLY A 24 7.40 -4.48 2.07
C GLY A 24 7.88 -3.40 1.11
N ILE A 25 8.83 -2.58 1.54
CA ILE A 25 9.36 -1.47 0.75
C ILE A 25 10.02 -1.92 -0.56
N GLY A 26 9.95 -1.08 -1.60
CA GLY A 26 10.64 -1.30 -2.87
C GLY A 26 9.74 -1.94 -3.92
N LEU A 27 10.01 -3.19 -4.29
CA LEU A 27 9.23 -3.89 -5.33
C LEU A 27 7.79 -4.19 -4.89
N PRO A 28 7.51 -4.68 -3.66
CA PRO A 28 6.15 -5.00 -3.26
C PRO A 28 5.22 -3.77 -3.23
N THR A 29 5.70 -2.59 -2.83
CA THR A 29 4.87 -1.36 -2.88
C THR A 29 4.46 -0.95 -4.29
N GLN A 30 5.15 -1.41 -5.35
CA GLN A 30 4.74 -1.14 -6.74
C GLN A 30 3.49 -1.91 -7.15
N VAL A 31 3.12 -2.99 -6.44
CA VAL A 31 1.95 -3.83 -6.75
C VAL A 31 0.66 -3.00 -6.77
N VAL A 32 0.54 -2.02 -5.87
CA VAL A 32 -0.64 -1.14 -5.74
C VAL A 32 -0.94 -0.38 -7.03
N ASN A 33 0.09 -0.07 -7.84
CA ASN A 33 -0.07 0.67 -9.09
C ASN A 33 -0.69 -0.17 -10.22
N TYR A 34 -0.86 -1.47 -10.02
CA TYR A 34 -1.33 -2.41 -11.04
C TYR A 34 -2.59 -3.17 -10.62
N LEU A 35 -3.25 -2.75 -9.53
CA LEU A 35 -4.52 -3.32 -9.11
C LEU A 35 -5.60 -3.08 -10.19
N PRO A 36 -6.44 -4.10 -10.48
CA PRO A 36 -7.65 -3.88 -11.26
C PRO A 36 -8.55 -2.83 -10.60
N THR A 37 -9.34 -2.10 -11.40
CA THR A 37 -10.15 -0.96 -10.93
C THR A 37 -11.25 -1.33 -9.94
N ASP A 38 -11.67 -2.59 -9.93
CA ASP A 38 -12.68 -3.17 -9.07
C ASP A 38 -12.11 -3.77 -7.77
N ILE A 39 -10.78 -3.78 -7.60
CA ILE A 39 -10.11 -4.38 -6.45
C ILE A 39 -9.64 -3.29 -5.49
N HIS A 40 -10.27 -3.21 -4.32
CA HIS A 40 -9.91 -2.29 -3.25
C HIS A 40 -9.29 -3.06 -2.09
N ILE A 41 -8.04 -2.76 -1.76
CA ILE A 41 -7.32 -3.37 -0.63
C ILE A 41 -7.10 -2.36 0.50
N THR A 42 -6.91 -2.88 1.70
CA THR A 42 -6.46 -2.09 2.85
C THR A 42 -4.98 -2.37 3.11
N LEU A 43 -4.14 -1.33 3.01
CA LEU A 43 -2.72 -1.46 3.35
C LEU A 43 -2.52 -1.43 4.87
N GLN A 44 -1.81 -2.45 5.36
CA GLN A 44 -1.32 -2.54 6.72
C GLN A 44 0.17 -2.17 6.77
N SER A 45 0.58 -1.43 7.80
CA SER A 45 1.99 -1.17 8.09
C SER A 45 2.37 -1.66 9.48
N GLU A 46 3.53 -2.31 9.56
CA GLU A 46 4.06 -2.97 10.75
C GLU A 46 4.26 -2.03 11.96
N ASN A 47 4.39 -0.74 11.71
CA ASN A 47 4.44 0.30 12.74
C ASN A 47 3.06 0.70 13.29
N GLY A 48 2.03 -0.12 13.08
CA GLY A 48 0.76 -0.03 13.81
C GLY A 48 -0.37 0.65 13.06
N PHE A 49 -0.32 0.75 11.73
CA PHE A 49 -1.34 1.46 10.94
C PHE A 49 -2.11 0.54 9.99
N LEU A 50 -3.40 0.82 9.81
CA LEU A 50 -4.26 0.28 8.77
C LEU A 50 -4.89 1.43 7.98
N GLY A 51 -5.06 1.26 6.67
CA GLY A 51 -5.73 2.26 5.84
C GLY A 51 -4.83 3.46 5.57
N LEU A 52 -3.68 3.20 4.93
CA LEU A 52 -2.73 4.22 4.51
C LEU A 52 -2.84 4.48 3.01
N GLY A 53 -2.79 5.75 2.61
CA GLY A 53 -2.87 6.17 1.21
C GLY A 53 -1.67 6.99 0.74
N PRO A 54 -1.51 7.18 -0.58
CA PRO A 54 -0.44 8.00 -1.16
C PRO A 54 -0.50 9.46 -0.66
N VAL A 55 0.64 10.13 -0.55
CA VAL A 55 0.72 11.49 0.01
C VAL A 55 0.23 12.55 -0.98
N THR A 56 -0.72 13.37 -0.54
CA THR A 56 -0.97 14.71 -1.11
C THR A 56 -0.55 15.80 -0.11
N GLU A 57 -0.63 15.52 1.19
CA GLU A 57 -0.21 16.36 2.29
C GLU A 57 0.41 15.47 3.37
N ALA A 58 1.61 15.80 3.84
CA ALA A 58 2.37 14.96 4.77
C ALA A 58 1.96 15.24 6.23
N HIS A 59 1.64 14.21 6.99
CA HIS A 59 1.44 14.32 8.43
C HIS A 59 2.75 14.01 9.18
N PRO A 60 3.25 14.89 10.08
CA PRO A 60 4.58 14.74 10.69
C PRO A 60 4.81 13.44 11.45
N ASN A 61 3.76 12.88 12.04
CA ASN A 61 3.82 11.66 12.86
C ASN A 61 3.38 10.40 12.12
N LEU A 62 3.17 10.48 10.80
CA LEU A 62 2.65 9.36 10.01
C LEU A 62 3.65 8.98 8.91
N VAL A 63 4.28 7.83 9.10
CA VAL A 63 5.24 7.26 8.14
C VAL A 63 4.92 5.80 7.87
N ASN A 64 5.36 5.28 6.72
CA ASN A 64 5.40 3.85 6.48
C ASN A 64 6.58 3.20 7.22
N ALA A 65 6.68 1.87 7.16
CA ALA A 65 7.81 1.09 7.66
C ALA A 65 9.19 1.57 7.16
N GLY A 66 9.25 2.19 5.98
CA GLY A 66 10.47 2.77 5.41
C GLY A 66 10.75 4.22 5.80
N GLY A 67 9.98 4.81 6.72
CA GLY A 67 10.13 6.19 7.16
C GLY A 67 9.62 7.24 6.17
N GLN A 68 8.90 6.84 5.11
CA GLN A 68 8.32 7.78 4.15
C GLN A 68 7.00 8.33 4.69
N PRO A 69 6.74 9.65 4.60
CA PRO A 69 5.48 10.24 5.04
C PRO A 69 4.27 9.60 4.35
N LEU A 70 3.15 9.54 5.07
CA LEU A 70 1.87 9.05 4.57
C LEU A 70 0.71 9.96 5.01
N ARG A 71 -0.51 9.68 4.52
CA ARG A 71 -1.76 10.28 4.98
C ARG A 71 -2.75 9.23 5.48
N HIS A 72 -3.66 9.65 6.35
CA HIS A 72 -4.85 8.88 6.69
C HIS A 72 -5.81 8.84 5.48
N VAL A 73 -6.46 7.70 5.26
CA VAL A 73 -7.66 7.61 4.42
C VAL A 73 -8.88 7.29 5.28
N THR A 74 -10.08 7.42 4.72
CA THR A 74 -11.32 7.01 5.39
C THR A 74 -11.19 5.56 5.88
N GLY A 75 -11.49 5.33 7.16
CA GLY A 75 -11.34 4.01 7.79
C GLY A 75 -9.94 3.72 8.35
N CYS A 76 -9.02 4.69 8.34
CA CYS A 76 -7.71 4.54 8.95
C CYS A 76 -7.81 4.30 10.47
N SER A 77 -7.03 3.33 10.97
CA SER A 77 -6.90 2.99 12.38
C SER A 77 -5.43 2.83 12.73
N TYR A 78 -5.05 3.21 13.95
CA TYR A 78 -3.68 3.08 14.44
C TYR A 78 -3.64 2.77 15.94
N VAL A 79 -2.56 2.13 16.38
CA VAL A 79 -2.30 1.74 17.78
C VAL A 79 -1.02 2.38 18.30
#